data_AF-A0A955VF90-F1
#
_entry.id   AF-A0A955VF90-F1
#
_cell.length_a   1.000
_cell.length_b   1.000
_cell.length_c   1.000
_cell.angle_alpha   90.00
_cell.angle_beta   90.00
_cell.angle_gamma   90.00
#
_symmetry.space_group_name_H-M   'P 1'
#
loop_
_entity.id
_entity.type
_entity.pdbx_description
1 polymer ?
#
loop_
_entity_poly.entity_id
_entity_poly.type
_entity_poly.pdbx_seq_one_letter_code
_entity_poly.pdbx_strand_id
1 'polypeptide(L)'
;PSTPTSPTTSTTPSTPTSSCTDSCTLGTRGCDGDTAWRCVEGASGCAVKASTACPSGTCLTGTCLDSSTSCYGIDDVGVCYNDAVYYCSEQQLYRLDCPQSGRHCGFSTSHSYYDCL
;
A
#
# COMPACT_ATOMS: atom_id res chain seq x y z
N PRO A 1 15.90 -29.11 -48.72
CA PRO A 1 15.34 -29.07 -47.34
C PRO A 1 16.17 -28.14 -46.46
N SER A 2 15.78 -26.86 -46.42
CA SER A 2 16.43 -25.85 -45.58
C SER A 2 15.42 -25.41 -44.51
N THR A 3 15.73 -25.72 -43.26
CA THR A 3 14.95 -25.34 -42.07
C THR A 3 15.02 -23.83 -41.81
N PRO A 4 13.90 -23.16 -41.53
CA PRO A 4 13.91 -21.76 -41.11
C PRO A 4 14.26 -21.63 -39.62
N THR A 5 15.24 -20.77 -39.32
CA THR A 5 15.61 -20.36 -37.96
C THR A 5 14.68 -19.23 -37.50
N SER A 6 13.95 -19.45 -36.40
CA SER A 6 13.09 -18.43 -35.79
C SER A 6 13.91 -17.30 -35.14
N PRO A 7 13.50 -16.04 -35.25
CA PRO A 7 14.14 -14.93 -34.56
C PRO A 7 13.79 -14.96 -33.06
N THR A 8 14.82 -14.87 -32.22
CA THR A 8 14.68 -14.71 -30.77
C THR A 8 14.40 -13.24 -30.47
N THR A 9 13.17 -12.90 -30.15
CA THR A 9 12.79 -11.55 -29.71
C THR A 9 13.37 -11.32 -28.32
N SER A 10 14.53 -10.67 -28.24
CA SER A 10 15.06 -10.13 -26.99
C SER A 10 14.20 -8.93 -26.59
N THR A 11 13.37 -9.11 -25.56
CA THR A 11 12.65 -8.01 -24.91
C THR A 11 13.62 -7.30 -23.99
N THR A 12 14.22 -6.22 -24.48
CA THR A 12 14.97 -5.27 -23.65
C THR A 12 14.02 -4.68 -22.62
N PRO A 13 14.34 -4.65 -21.31
CA PRO A 13 13.56 -3.91 -20.33
C PRO A 13 13.68 -2.41 -20.67
N SER A 14 12.57 -1.84 -21.12
CA SER A 14 12.47 -0.40 -21.35
C SER A 14 12.63 0.31 -20.01
N THR A 15 13.75 1.03 -19.86
CA THR A 15 13.92 2.04 -18.81
C THR A 15 12.76 3.03 -18.92
N PRO A 16 11.95 3.24 -17.87
CA PRO A 16 10.83 4.16 -17.93
C PRO A 16 11.35 5.59 -18.04
N THR A 17 11.22 6.19 -19.22
CA THR A 17 11.46 7.61 -19.46
C THR A 17 10.39 8.39 -18.69
N SER A 18 10.79 8.97 -17.55
CA SER A 18 9.93 9.68 -16.60
C SER A 18 9.40 11.00 -17.17
N SER A 19 8.28 10.96 -17.89
CA SER A 19 7.32 12.08 -17.89
C SER A 19 6.35 11.82 -16.74
N CYS A 20 6.30 12.74 -15.77
CA CYS A 20 5.63 12.61 -14.47
C CYS A 20 4.09 12.46 -14.59
N THR A 21 3.64 11.35 -15.15
CA THR A 21 2.22 11.04 -15.42
C THR A 21 1.57 10.41 -14.18
N ASP A 22 2.40 9.91 -13.26
CA ASP A 22 2.02 9.32 -11.96
C ASP A 22 2.50 10.19 -10.78
N SER A 23 2.32 11.52 -10.89
CA SER A 23 2.60 12.42 -9.77
C SER A 23 1.66 12.10 -8.61
N CYS A 24 2.22 11.65 -7.50
CA CYS A 24 1.50 11.40 -6.27
C CYS A 24 2.09 12.25 -5.13
N THR A 25 1.31 12.64 -4.13
CA THR A 25 1.81 13.57 -3.11
C THR A 25 2.93 12.94 -2.28
N LEU A 26 4.05 13.65 -2.07
CA LEU A 26 5.16 13.13 -1.25
C LEU A 26 4.67 12.69 0.12
N GLY A 27 5.11 11.51 0.55
CA GLY A 27 4.70 10.92 1.82
C GLY A 27 3.37 10.16 1.77
N THR A 28 2.58 10.27 0.69
CA THR A 28 1.39 9.43 0.50
C THR A 28 1.80 7.98 0.27
N ARG A 29 1.03 7.07 0.86
CA ARG A 29 1.17 5.63 0.69
C ARG A 29 -0.18 5.03 0.35
N GLY A 30 -0.18 3.89 -0.31
CA GLY A 30 -1.41 3.17 -0.60
C GLY A 30 -1.13 1.78 -1.15
N CYS A 31 -2.21 1.08 -1.48
CA CYS A 31 -2.18 -0.28 -1.98
C CYS A 31 -2.77 -0.34 -3.38
N ASP A 32 -2.18 -1.18 -4.23
CA ASP A 32 -2.71 -1.56 -5.53
C ASP A 32 -2.69 -3.10 -5.60
N GLY A 33 -3.84 -3.71 -5.24
CA GLY A 33 -3.91 -5.15 -4.96
C GLY A 33 -2.92 -5.56 -3.85
N ASP A 34 -2.05 -6.52 -4.17
CA ASP A 34 -0.99 -7.02 -3.28
C ASP A 34 0.31 -6.20 -3.35
N THR A 35 0.26 -5.00 -3.89
CA THR A 35 1.43 -4.13 -4.06
C THR A 35 1.30 -2.89 -3.17
N ALA A 36 2.22 -2.74 -2.21
CA ALA A 36 2.37 -1.51 -1.45
C ALA A 36 3.09 -0.46 -2.27
N TRP A 37 2.61 0.77 -2.28
CA TRP A 37 3.30 1.88 -2.91
C TRP A 37 3.45 3.06 -1.95
N ARG A 38 4.56 3.78 -2.10
CA ARG A 38 4.81 5.06 -1.45
C ARG A 38 5.31 6.09 -2.45
N CYS A 39 4.90 7.33 -2.29
CA CYS A 39 5.41 8.44 -3.07
C CYS A 39 6.76 8.87 -2.54
N VAL A 40 7.79 8.69 -3.36
CA VAL A 40 9.17 9.10 -3.06
C VAL A 40 9.62 10.13 -4.07
N GLU A 41 10.59 10.97 -3.70
CA GLU A 41 11.23 11.87 -4.65
C GLU A 41 11.98 11.05 -5.71
N GLY A 42 11.57 11.20 -6.96
CA GLY A 42 12.25 10.67 -8.12
C GLY A 42 13.45 11.54 -8.52
N ALA A 43 14.29 11.00 -9.40
CA ALA A 43 15.51 11.65 -9.86
C ALA A 43 15.29 13.04 -10.50
N SER A 44 14.07 13.32 -10.98
CA SER A 44 13.69 14.59 -11.61
C SER A 44 13.07 15.61 -10.65
N GLY A 45 13.02 15.34 -9.34
CA GLY A 45 12.31 16.16 -8.36
C GLY A 45 10.78 16.01 -8.37
N CYS A 46 10.24 15.10 -9.20
CA CYS A 46 8.84 14.67 -9.16
C CYS A 46 8.67 13.55 -8.14
N ALA A 47 7.56 13.54 -7.42
CA ALA A 47 7.16 12.42 -6.59
C ALA A 47 6.63 11.28 -7.46
N VAL A 48 7.26 10.11 -7.35
CA VAL A 48 6.91 8.89 -8.11
C VAL A 48 6.43 7.80 -7.15
N LYS A 49 5.47 6.98 -7.61
CA LYS A 49 5.04 5.78 -6.88
C LYS A 49 6.17 4.73 -6.91
N ALA A 50 6.86 4.57 -5.79
CA ALA A 50 7.70 3.39 -5.56
C ALA A 50 6.82 2.27 -5.04
N SER A 51 6.55 1.28 -5.88
CA SER A 51 5.81 0.07 -5.56
C SER A 51 6.71 -1.05 -5.08
N THR A 52 6.22 -1.89 -4.18
CA THR A 52 6.86 -3.08 -3.64
C THR A 52 5.79 -4.14 -3.50
N ALA A 53 5.93 -5.22 -4.27
CA ALA A 53 5.03 -6.36 -4.17
C ALA A 53 5.17 -7.00 -2.78
N CYS A 54 4.06 -7.37 -2.17
CA CYS A 54 4.06 -8.01 -0.86
C CYS A 54 4.31 -9.52 -1.06
N PRO A 55 5.48 -10.05 -0.63
CA PRO A 55 5.91 -11.40 -1.00
C PRO A 55 5.07 -12.52 -0.37
N SER A 56 4.44 -12.24 0.77
CA SER A 56 3.69 -13.19 1.60
C SER A 56 2.47 -12.53 2.24
N GLY A 57 2.04 -11.38 1.72
CA GLY A 57 1.23 -10.45 2.48
C GLY A 57 0.20 -9.72 1.62
N THR A 58 -0.82 -9.20 2.29
CA THR A 58 -1.74 -8.25 1.68
C THR A 58 -1.21 -6.86 1.95
N CYS A 59 -1.31 -5.98 0.94
CA CYS A 59 -1.05 -4.57 1.22
C CYS A 59 -2.23 -4.00 1.99
N LEU A 60 -1.93 -3.39 3.14
CA LEU A 60 -2.87 -2.51 3.83
C LEU A 60 -2.12 -1.23 4.18
N THR A 61 -2.78 -0.08 4.02
CA THR A 61 -2.22 1.24 4.37
C THR A 61 -0.91 1.62 3.65
N GLY A 62 -0.62 0.98 2.51
CA GLY A 62 0.64 1.14 1.79
C GLY A 62 1.84 0.53 2.49
N THR A 63 1.58 -0.45 3.35
CA THR A 63 2.58 -1.28 3.98
C THR A 63 2.27 -2.74 3.64
N CYS A 64 3.31 -3.50 3.29
CA CYS A 64 3.15 -4.94 3.16
C CYS A 64 3.01 -5.54 4.55
N LEU A 65 1.84 -6.09 4.80
CA LEU A 65 1.57 -6.72 6.07
C LEU A 65 1.76 -8.23 5.94
N ASP A 66 2.43 -8.81 6.92
CA ASP A 66 2.74 -10.23 6.88
C ASP A 66 1.50 -11.05 7.26
N SER A 67 0.97 -11.81 6.28
CA SER A 67 -0.23 -12.62 6.48
C SER A 67 -0.01 -13.84 7.38
N SER A 68 1.24 -14.14 7.77
CA SER A 68 1.52 -15.17 8.79
C SER A 68 1.11 -14.71 10.19
N THR A 69 0.90 -13.40 10.39
CA THR A 69 0.33 -12.85 11.62
C THR A 69 -1.17 -12.65 11.45
N SER A 70 -1.94 -13.07 12.45
CA SER A 70 -3.40 -13.09 12.41
C SER A 70 -4.04 -11.70 12.24
N CYS A 71 -3.29 -10.65 12.57
CA CYS A 71 -3.68 -9.26 12.41
C CYS A 71 -2.79 -8.48 11.47
N TYR A 72 -2.02 -9.16 10.62
CA TYR A 72 -1.24 -8.50 9.60
C TYR A 72 -0.26 -7.45 10.22
N GLY A 73 0.31 -7.71 11.39
CA GLY A 73 1.21 -6.79 12.09
C GLY A 73 0.56 -5.51 12.65
N ILE A 74 -0.77 -5.38 12.58
CA ILE A 74 -1.52 -4.35 13.32
C ILE A 74 -1.69 -4.83 14.76
N ASP A 75 -1.51 -3.93 15.70
CA ASP A 75 -1.71 -4.15 17.13
C ASP A 75 -3.09 -3.66 17.59
N ASP A 76 -3.33 -3.68 18.89
CA ASP A 76 -4.56 -3.21 19.53
C ASP A 76 -4.73 -1.69 19.50
N VAL A 77 -3.63 -0.93 19.27
CA VAL A 77 -3.68 0.52 19.08
C VAL A 77 -4.37 0.87 17.76
N GLY A 78 -4.15 0.03 16.74
CA GLY A 78 -4.76 0.17 15.42
C GLY A 78 -4.10 1.22 14.54
N VAL A 79 -4.71 1.48 13.39
CA VAL A 79 -4.23 2.43 12.38
C VAL A 79 -5.39 2.97 11.55
N CYS A 80 -5.31 4.24 11.16
CA CYS A 80 -6.25 4.85 10.24
C CYS A 80 -5.89 4.63 8.77
N TYR A 81 -6.88 4.28 7.95
CA TYR A 81 -6.74 4.21 6.50
C TYR A 81 -8.06 4.48 5.77
N ASN A 82 -8.05 5.47 4.86
CA ASN A 82 -9.23 5.91 4.10
C ASN A 82 -10.45 6.15 4.99
N ASP A 83 -10.25 6.86 6.11
CA ASP A 83 -11.26 7.09 7.15
C ASP A 83 -11.82 5.82 7.82
N ALA A 84 -11.21 4.66 7.64
CA ALA A 84 -11.50 3.47 8.43
C ALA A 84 -10.42 3.21 9.47
N VAL A 85 -10.82 2.79 10.68
CA VAL A 85 -9.90 2.28 11.70
C VAL A 85 -9.70 0.79 11.45
N TYR A 86 -8.45 0.35 11.44
CA TYR A 86 -8.08 -1.05 11.48
C TYR A 86 -7.38 -1.35 12.80
N TYR A 87 -7.84 -2.34 13.56
CA TYR A 87 -7.18 -2.74 14.81
C TYR A 87 -7.20 -4.25 14.97
N CYS A 88 -6.24 -4.76 15.71
CA CYS A 88 -6.19 -6.16 16.09
C CYS A 88 -6.87 -6.35 17.45
N SER A 89 -7.87 -7.22 17.49
CA SER A 89 -8.43 -7.68 18.76
C SER A 89 -8.63 -9.18 18.69
N GLU A 90 -8.31 -9.90 19.77
CA GLU A 90 -8.47 -11.37 19.82
C GLU A 90 -7.88 -12.11 18.60
N GLN A 91 -6.73 -11.64 18.09
CA GLN A 91 -6.06 -12.20 16.90
C GLN A 91 -6.88 -12.06 15.61
N GLN A 92 -7.90 -11.20 15.58
CA GLN A 92 -8.68 -10.89 14.40
C GLN A 92 -8.49 -9.41 14.04
N LEU A 93 -8.28 -9.15 12.75
CA LEU A 93 -8.25 -7.80 12.23
C LEU A 93 -9.69 -7.28 12.07
N TYR A 94 -10.02 -6.22 12.80
CA TYR A 94 -11.28 -5.51 12.69
C TYR A 94 -11.12 -4.25 11.84
N ARG A 95 -12.18 -3.91 11.10
CA ARG A 95 -12.28 -2.69 10.29
C ARG A 95 -13.55 -1.93 10.68
N LEU A 96 -13.40 -0.67 11.05
CA LEU A 96 -14.51 0.23 11.35
C LEU A 96 -14.53 1.38 10.33
N ASP A 97 -15.58 1.44 9.52
CA ASP A 97 -15.82 2.55 8.59
C ASP A 97 -16.40 3.77 9.32
N CYS A 98 -15.55 4.74 9.66
CA CYS A 98 -16.00 5.96 10.32
C CYS A 98 -16.97 6.82 9.48
N PRO A 99 -16.86 6.90 8.13
CA PRO A 99 -17.76 7.71 7.32
C PRO A 99 -19.22 7.25 7.39
N GLN A 100 -19.46 5.95 7.59
CA GLN A 100 -20.82 5.42 7.75
C GLN A 100 -21.51 5.98 9.01
N SER A 101 -20.74 6.41 9.99
CA SER A 101 -21.22 7.00 11.24
C SER A 101 -21.12 8.54 11.25
N GLY A 102 -20.75 9.16 10.12
CA GLY A 102 -20.49 10.61 10.05
C GLY A 102 -19.27 11.05 10.86
N ARG A 103 -18.35 10.13 11.15
CA ARG A 103 -17.13 10.35 11.91
C ARG A 103 -15.91 10.24 11.00
N HIS A 104 -14.75 10.66 11.51
CA HIS A 104 -13.47 10.53 10.83
C HIS A 104 -12.53 9.65 11.63
N CYS A 105 -11.60 8.98 10.95
CA CYS A 105 -10.62 8.19 11.67
C CYS A 105 -9.58 9.13 12.32
N GLY A 106 -9.36 8.99 13.63
CA GLY A 106 -8.44 9.82 14.37
C GLY A 106 -7.82 9.12 15.57
N PHE A 107 -6.66 9.60 16.01
CA PHE A 107 -6.03 9.09 17.22
C PHE A 107 -6.68 9.73 18.46
N SER A 108 -7.27 8.91 19.34
CA SER A 108 -7.86 9.36 20.60
C SER A 108 -6.77 9.46 21.66
N THR A 109 -6.29 10.67 21.96
CA THR A 109 -5.28 10.88 23.02
C THR A 109 -5.77 10.44 24.40
N SER A 110 -7.08 10.54 24.65
CA SER A 110 -7.71 10.11 25.91
C SER A 110 -7.62 8.59 26.13
N HIS A 111 -7.64 7.80 25.06
CA HIS A 111 -7.64 6.34 25.15
C HIS A 111 -6.38 5.67 24.58
N SER A 112 -5.47 6.45 23.98
CA SER A 112 -4.22 5.99 23.38
C SER A 112 -4.40 4.96 22.25
N TYR A 113 -5.49 5.03 21.49
CA TYR A 113 -5.75 4.19 20.31
C TYR A 113 -6.44 4.98 19.18
N TYR A 114 -6.44 4.43 17.96
CA TYR A 114 -7.18 4.99 16.83
C TYR A 114 -8.65 4.61 16.88
N ASP A 115 -9.54 5.60 16.71
CA ASP A 115 -10.99 5.42 16.78
C ASP A 115 -11.70 6.31 15.74
N CYS A 116 -13.00 6.08 15.56
CA CYS A 116 -13.89 6.95 14.82
C CYS A 116 -14.34 8.12 15.73
N LEU A 117 -13.80 9.31 15.47
CA LEU A 117 -14.04 10.54 16.22
C LEU A 117 -15.07 11.46 15.54
#